data_AF-A0A3B4H915-F1
#
_entry.id   AF-A0A3B4H915-F1
#
_cell.length_a   1.000
_cell.length_b   1.000
_cell.length_c   1.000
_cell.angle_alpha   90.00
_cell.angle_beta   90.00
_cell.angle_gamma   90.00
#
_symmetry.space_group_name_H-M   'P 1'
#
loop_
_entity.id
_entity.type
_entity.pdbx_description
1 polymer ?
#
loop_
_entity_poly.entity_id
_entity_poly.type
_entity_poly.pdbx_seq_one_letter_code
_entity_poly.pdbx_strand_id
1 'polypeptide(L)'
;MSLLKPFSKLPGLNTANILLVESEEQFQQSLADVLVEETSVTVNVRLAKSLPLPMENDESRPRIDLVVFIINLTSELSFQSAEASLKYLDPGYFLGKVCFMVTNARSASAPAERLDAVRKLAASLHCPLLFAEDQVCSSLEECPSQGATNSTVPGITSACMHQRTHTLLIVRLSSQ
;
A
#
# COMPACT_ATOMS: atom_id res chain seq x y z
N MET A 1 3.78 4.78 -25.09
CA MET A 1 3.64 4.21 -23.73
C MET A 1 4.89 4.56 -22.95
N SER A 2 4.80 5.43 -21.94
CA SER A 2 5.97 5.84 -21.15
C SER A 2 6.15 4.95 -19.93
N LEU A 3 7.37 4.40 -19.77
CA LEU A 3 7.79 3.66 -18.59
C LEU A 3 8.08 4.64 -17.45
N LEU A 4 7.59 4.38 -16.25
CA LEU A 4 7.97 5.18 -15.09
C LEU A 4 9.44 4.93 -14.76
N LYS A 5 10.23 6.00 -14.67
CA LYS A 5 11.67 5.95 -14.34
C LYS A 5 11.93 6.57 -12.97
N PRO A 6 12.64 5.89 -12.06
CA PRO A 6 12.85 6.36 -10.68
C PRO A 6 13.95 7.41 -10.51
N PHE A 7 14.79 7.59 -11.54
CA PHE A 7 15.99 8.45 -11.52
C PHE A 7 15.99 9.51 -12.63
N SER A 8 14.85 9.78 -13.27
CA SER A 8 14.76 10.77 -14.36
C SER A 8 14.78 12.22 -13.87
N LYS A 9 14.43 12.47 -12.60
CA LYS A 9 14.36 13.79 -11.99
C LYS A 9 15.08 13.78 -10.64
N LEU A 10 15.66 14.92 -10.25
CA LEU A 10 16.35 15.07 -8.97
C LEU A 10 15.35 15.05 -7.79
N PRO A 11 15.71 14.48 -6.63
CA PRO A 11 14.90 14.59 -5.43
C PRO A 11 14.86 16.04 -4.93
N GLY A 12 13.71 16.44 -4.37
CA GLY A 12 13.59 17.69 -3.63
C GLY A 12 14.14 17.55 -2.21
N LEU A 13 14.64 18.65 -1.64
CA LEU A 13 15.03 18.68 -0.22
C LEU A 13 13.79 18.55 0.66
N ASN A 14 13.83 17.63 1.62
CA ASN A 14 12.74 17.39 2.59
C ASN A 14 11.36 17.20 1.93
N THR A 15 11.33 16.58 0.75
CA THR A 15 10.10 16.25 0.05
C THR A 15 10.15 14.81 -0.42
N ALA A 16 9.05 14.08 -0.22
CA ALA A 16 8.86 12.73 -0.72
C ALA A 16 7.57 12.66 -1.53
N ASN A 17 7.61 12.05 -2.72
CA ASN A 17 6.45 11.85 -3.56
C ASN A 17 6.10 10.36 -3.60
N ILE A 18 4.93 10.03 -3.06
CA ILE A 18 4.43 8.66 -2.98
C ILE A 18 3.32 8.49 -4.01
N LEU A 19 3.43 7.48 -4.87
CA LEU A 19 2.35 7.09 -5.78
C LEU A 19 1.62 5.89 -5.18
N LEU A 20 0.38 6.10 -4.78
CA LEU A 20 -0.52 5.00 -4.44
C LEU A 20 -1.16 4.50 -5.74
N VAL A 21 -1.31 3.19 -5.91
CA VAL A 21 -1.99 2.58 -7.07
C VAL A 21 -3.06 1.63 -6.55
N GLU A 22 -4.34 1.95 -6.78
CA GLU A 22 -5.49 1.14 -6.35
C GLU A 22 -6.61 1.19 -7.39
N SER A 23 -7.16 0.05 -7.80
CA SER A 23 -8.24 0.03 -8.79
C SER A 23 -9.59 0.55 -8.27
N GLU A 24 -9.85 0.45 -6.97
CA GLU A 24 -11.18 0.65 -6.34
C GLU A 24 -11.29 1.96 -5.54
N GLU A 25 -10.22 2.76 -5.43
CA GLU A 25 -10.12 4.10 -4.81
C GLU A 25 -10.66 4.29 -3.38
N GLN A 26 -11.15 3.25 -2.70
CA GLN A 26 -11.75 3.35 -1.36
C GLN A 26 -10.70 3.53 -0.27
N PHE A 27 -9.60 2.80 -0.32
CA PHE A 27 -8.58 2.81 0.73
C PHE A 27 -7.51 3.87 0.48
N GLN A 28 -7.24 4.18 -0.78
CA GLN A 28 -6.20 5.12 -1.22
C GLN A 28 -6.33 6.51 -0.61
N GLN A 29 -7.56 7.05 -0.54
CA GLN A 29 -7.82 8.41 -0.07
C GLN A 29 -7.59 8.53 1.44
N SER A 30 -8.19 7.62 2.22
CA SER A 30 -7.98 7.54 3.67
C SER A 30 -6.50 7.39 4.03
N LEU A 31 -5.78 6.51 3.32
CA LEU A 31 -4.34 6.36 3.51
C LEU A 31 -3.57 7.63 3.12
N ALA A 32 -3.96 8.32 2.05
CA ALA A 32 -3.31 9.55 1.62
C ALA A 32 -3.43 10.66 2.66
N ASP A 33 -4.63 10.85 3.22
CA ASP A 33 -4.89 11.88 4.24
C ASP A 33 -4.02 11.64 5.48
N VAL A 34 -3.98 10.38 5.94
CA VAL A 34 -3.16 9.99 7.09
C VAL A 34 -1.65 10.18 6.85
N LEU A 35 -1.16 9.85 5.64
CA LEU A 35 0.26 10.03 5.30
C LEU A 35 0.67 11.50 5.26
N VAL A 36 -0.24 12.40 4.88
CA VAL A 36 0.02 13.84 4.82
C VAL A 36 0.06 14.45 6.23
N GLU A 37 -0.76 13.98 7.16
CA GLU A 37 -0.83 14.52 8.53
C GLU A 37 0.37 14.14 9.42
N GLU A 38 0.92 12.94 9.25
CA GLU A 38 1.83 12.32 10.24
C GLU A 38 3.32 12.62 10.03
N THR A 39 3.70 13.47 9.07
CA THR A 39 5.11 13.56 8.64
C THR A 39 5.75 14.92 8.90
N SER A 40 6.96 14.91 9.49
CA SER A 40 7.82 16.10 9.66
C SER A 40 8.48 16.59 8.35
N VAL A 41 8.10 16.00 7.22
CA VAL A 41 8.70 16.12 5.88
C VAL A 41 7.54 16.32 4.90
N THR A 42 7.72 17.08 3.83
CA THR A 42 6.64 17.36 2.88
C THR A 42 6.35 16.10 2.05
N VAL A 43 5.26 15.40 2.37
CA VAL A 43 4.82 14.21 1.62
C VAL A 43 3.77 14.62 0.59
N ASN A 44 4.06 14.41 -0.69
CA ASN A 44 3.10 14.56 -1.77
C ASN A 44 2.57 13.19 -2.17
N VAL A 45 1.31 12.92 -1.85
CA VAL A 45 0.66 11.67 -2.25
C VAL A 45 -0.05 11.87 -3.59
N ARG A 46 0.21 10.99 -4.55
CA ARG A 46 -0.50 10.93 -5.83
C ARG A 46 -1.30 9.65 -5.91
N LEU A 47 -2.50 9.76 -6.42
CA LEU A 47 -3.42 8.65 -6.60
C LEU A 47 -3.47 8.24 -8.08
N ALA A 48 -3.44 6.94 -8.34
CA ALA A 48 -3.68 6.37 -9.65
C ALA A 48 -4.50 5.07 -9.55
N LYS A 49 -5.31 4.79 -10.58
CA LYS A 49 -6.07 3.54 -10.70
C LYS A 49 -5.22 2.37 -11.18
N SER A 50 -4.37 2.66 -12.16
CA SER A 50 -3.51 1.69 -12.83
C SER A 50 -2.38 2.41 -13.55
N LEU A 51 -1.42 1.65 -14.03
CA LEU A 51 -0.36 2.11 -14.92
C LEU A 51 -0.60 1.60 -16.35
N PRO A 52 -0.15 2.34 -17.39
CA PRO A 52 0.68 3.54 -17.33
C PRO A 52 -0.13 4.81 -17.07
N LEU A 53 0.51 5.79 -16.44
CA LEU A 53 -0.08 7.11 -16.23
C LEU A 53 -0.21 7.89 -17.56
N PRO A 54 -1.24 8.75 -17.74
CA PRO A 54 -1.44 9.51 -18.96
C PRO A 54 -0.23 10.42 -19.28
N MET A 55 0.09 10.53 -20.57
CA MET A 55 1.29 11.24 -21.06
C MET A 55 1.16 12.76 -20.98
N GLU A 56 -0.06 13.28 -20.90
CA GLU A 56 -0.35 14.73 -20.83
C GLU A 56 0.37 15.43 -19.66
N ASN A 57 0.61 14.68 -18.58
CA ASN A 57 1.22 15.19 -17.35
C ASN A 57 2.67 14.74 -17.17
N ASP A 58 3.37 14.27 -18.20
CA ASP A 58 4.72 13.70 -18.06
C ASP A 58 5.78 14.77 -17.72
N GLU A 59 5.69 15.93 -18.37
CA GLU A 59 6.59 17.08 -18.13
C GLU A 59 6.45 17.61 -16.69
N SER A 60 5.20 17.74 -16.22
CA SER A 60 4.88 18.23 -14.86
C SER A 60 4.97 17.15 -13.77
N ARG A 61 5.18 15.87 -14.13
CA ARG A 61 5.23 14.76 -13.17
C ARG A 61 6.43 14.92 -12.23
N PRO A 62 6.25 15.03 -10.90
CA PRO A 62 7.38 15.02 -9.98
C PRO A 62 8.10 13.66 -10.03
N ARG A 63 9.34 13.63 -9.54
CA ARG A 63 10.04 12.36 -9.27
C ARG A 63 9.18 11.52 -8.33
N ILE A 64 8.95 10.25 -8.62
CA ILE A 64 8.24 9.34 -7.70
C ILE A 64 9.28 8.59 -6.87
N ASP A 65 9.17 8.71 -5.57
CA ASP A 65 10.14 8.17 -4.61
C ASP A 65 9.75 6.76 -4.16
N LEU A 66 8.46 6.51 -4.01
CA LEU A 66 7.87 5.23 -3.62
C LEU A 66 6.58 4.99 -4.42
N VAL A 67 6.38 3.76 -4.88
CA VAL A 67 5.13 3.27 -5.48
C VAL A 67 4.53 2.22 -4.55
N VAL A 68 3.28 2.40 -4.14
CA VAL A 68 2.55 1.45 -3.30
C VAL A 68 1.40 0.88 -4.09
N PHE A 69 1.42 -0.42 -4.37
CA PHE A 69 0.29 -1.13 -4.97
C PHE A 69 -0.63 -1.62 -3.87
N ILE A 70 -1.85 -1.10 -3.85
CA ILE A 70 -2.89 -1.49 -2.91
C ILE A 70 -3.75 -2.56 -3.57
N ILE A 71 -3.75 -3.75 -2.98
CA ILE A 71 -4.42 -4.93 -3.52
C ILE A 71 -5.51 -5.35 -2.53
N ASN A 72 -6.74 -5.26 -2.99
CA ASN A 72 -7.89 -5.75 -2.24
C ASN A 72 -8.04 -7.26 -2.45
N LEU A 73 -7.87 -8.07 -1.39
CA LEU A 73 -7.96 -9.52 -1.52
C LEU A 73 -9.36 -10.03 -1.81
N THR A 74 -10.42 -9.26 -1.64
CA THR A 74 -11.77 -9.71 -2.04
C THR A 74 -12.00 -9.54 -3.54
N SER A 75 -11.20 -8.69 -4.21
CA SER A 75 -11.38 -8.31 -5.61
C SER A 75 -10.29 -8.90 -6.50
N GLU A 76 -10.66 -9.78 -7.43
CA GLU A 76 -9.71 -10.34 -8.39
C GLU A 76 -9.18 -9.28 -9.36
N LEU A 77 -10.04 -8.33 -9.74
CA LEU A 77 -9.69 -7.24 -10.64
C LEU A 77 -8.59 -6.34 -10.05
N SER A 78 -8.60 -6.14 -8.73
CA SER A 78 -7.57 -5.38 -8.01
C SER A 78 -6.19 -6.03 -8.18
N PHE A 79 -6.11 -7.36 -8.01
CA PHE A 79 -4.87 -8.11 -8.19
C PHE A 79 -4.39 -8.11 -9.65
N GLN A 80 -5.29 -8.39 -10.60
CA GLN A 80 -4.95 -8.38 -12.03
C GLN A 80 -4.50 -7.00 -12.52
N SER A 81 -5.14 -5.93 -12.05
CA SER A 81 -4.77 -4.55 -12.37
C SER A 81 -3.38 -4.20 -11.83
N ALA A 82 -3.09 -4.59 -10.59
CA ALA A 82 -1.77 -4.40 -10.00
C ALA A 82 -0.70 -5.16 -10.80
N GLU A 83 -0.93 -6.43 -11.12
CA GLU A 83 0.00 -7.25 -11.92
C GLU A 83 0.24 -6.66 -13.32
N ALA A 84 -0.82 -6.23 -14.00
CA ALA A 84 -0.73 -5.57 -15.30
C ALA A 84 0.07 -4.27 -15.22
N SER A 85 -0.12 -3.50 -14.14
CA SER A 85 0.53 -2.21 -13.92
C SER A 85 2.05 -2.31 -13.70
N LEU A 86 2.53 -3.43 -13.12
CA LEU A 86 3.97 -3.65 -12.87
C LEU A 86 4.82 -3.62 -14.14
N LYS A 87 4.25 -4.00 -15.29
CA LYS A 87 4.93 -4.01 -16.60
C LYS A 87 5.36 -2.61 -17.06
N TYR A 88 4.79 -1.57 -16.47
CA TYR A 88 5.06 -0.17 -16.81
C TYR A 88 6.03 0.51 -15.83
N LEU A 89 6.61 -0.24 -14.89
CA LEU A 89 7.68 0.23 -14.01
C LEU A 89 9.05 -0.17 -14.55
N ASP A 90 9.99 0.78 -14.50
CA ASP A 90 11.40 0.48 -14.72
C ASP A 90 11.94 -0.45 -13.63
N PRO A 91 12.78 -1.45 -13.96
CA PRO A 91 13.33 -2.38 -12.98
C PRO A 91 14.02 -1.73 -11.77
N GLY A 92 14.55 -0.51 -11.93
CA GLY A 92 15.13 0.25 -10.83
C GLY A 92 14.16 0.58 -9.69
N TYR A 93 12.84 0.52 -9.92
CA TYR A 93 11.84 0.70 -8.85
C TYR A 93 11.81 -0.48 -7.87
N PHE A 94 12.08 -1.70 -8.33
CA PHE A 94 12.05 -2.89 -7.46
C PHE A 94 13.20 -2.93 -6.44
N LEU A 95 14.18 -2.03 -6.56
CA LEU A 95 15.28 -1.86 -5.61
C LEU A 95 14.85 -1.02 -4.38
N GLY A 96 13.72 -1.39 -3.77
CA GLY A 96 13.21 -0.78 -2.54
C GLY A 96 12.31 0.45 -2.72
N LYS A 97 11.87 0.75 -3.95
CA LYS A 97 10.91 1.85 -4.24
C LYS A 97 9.52 1.35 -4.62
N VAL A 98 9.27 0.05 -4.49
CA VAL A 98 7.95 -0.56 -4.68
C VAL A 98 7.58 -1.29 -3.41
N CYS A 99 6.34 -1.11 -2.99
CA CYS A 99 5.75 -1.84 -1.87
C CYS A 99 4.38 -2.37 -2.29
N PHE A 100 4.07 -3.59 -1.88
CA PHE A 100 2.72 -4.13 -1.97
C PHE A 100 2.03 -3.92 -0.62
N MET A 101 0.78 -3.47 -0.67
CA MET A 101 -0.08 -3.35 0.50
C MET A 101 -1.36 -4.13 0.22
N VAL A 102 -1.74 -4.98 1.14
CA VAL A 102 -2.87 -5.88 0.98
C VAL A 102 -3.96 -5.50 1.97
N THR A 103 -5.19 -5.36 1.46
CA THR A 103 -6.37 -5.06 2.27
C THR A 103 -7.34 -6.24 2.33
N ASN A 104 -8.18 -6.27 3.37
CA ASN A 104 -9.20 -7.30 3.62
C ASN A 104 -8.62 -8.72 3.73
N ALA A 105 -7.40 -8.85 4.25
CA ALA A 105 -6.75 -10.16 4.41
C ALA A 105 -7.44 -11.04 5.45
N ARG A 106 -8.18 -10.42 6.36
CA ARG A 106 -8.95 -11.10 7.41
C ARG A 106 -10.41 -11.37 7.04
N SER A 107 -10.88 -10.93 5.87
CA SER A 107 -12.23 -11.21 5.43
C SER A 107 -12.43 -12.70 5.17
N ALA A 108 -13.51 -13.29 5.67
CA ALA A 108 -13.88 -14.68 5.37
C ALA A 108 -14.10 -14.93 3.86
N SER A 109 -14.34 -13.85 3.08
CA SER A 109 -14.49 -13.90 1.63
C SER A 109 -13.15 -13.81 0.86
N ALA A 110 -12.02 -13.56 1.53
CA ALA A 110 -10.72 -13.44 0.89
C ALA A 110 -10.14 -14.83 0.55
N PRO A 111 -9.92 -15.16 -0.73
CA PRO A 111 -9.35 -16.46 -1.11
C PRO A 111 -7.89 -16.57 -0.67
N ALA A 112 -7.56 -17.63 0.07
CA ALA A 112 -6.19 -17.92 0.49
C ALA A 112 -5.21 -18.05 -0.69
N GLU A 113 -5.69 -18.57 -1.82
CA GLU A 113 -4.92 -18.70 -3.07
C GLU A 113 -4.43 -17.35 -3.60
N ARG A 114 -5.26 -16.30 -3.50
CA ARG A 114 -4.90 -14.95 -3.95
C ARG A 114 -3.83 -14.34 -3.06
N LEU A 115 -3.95 -14.56 -1.75
CA LEU A 115 -2.93 -14.12 -0.81
C LEU A 115 -1.58 -14.80 -1.09
N ASP A 116 -1.58 -16.09 -1.38
CA ASP A 116 -0.37 -16.82 -1.79
C ASP A 116 0.20 -16.31 -3.13
N ALA A 117 -0.65 -15.96 -4.09
CA ALA A 117 -0.23 -15.35 -5.34
C ALA A 117 0.47 -14.00 -5.11
N VAL A 118 -0.11 -13.13 -4.26
CA VAL A 118 0.51 -11.84 -3.89
C VAL A 118 1.83 -12.04 -3.17
N ARG A 119 1.91 -12.99 -2.22
CA ARG A 119 3.17 -13.32 -1.53
C ARG A 119 4.26 -13.78 -2.50
N LYS A 120 3.91 -14.68 -3.44
CA LYS A 120 4.84 -15.16 -4.47
C LYS A 120 5.30 -14.02 -5.38
N LEU A 121 4.38 -13.13 -5.77
CA LEU A 121 4.68 -11.96 -6.58
C LEU A 121 5.65 -11.01 -5.86
N ALA A 122 5.36 -10.65 -4.61
CA ALA A 122 6.21 -9.79 -3.80
C ALA A 122 7.61 -10.39 -3.56
N ALA A 123 7.68 -11.70 -3.29
CA ALA A 123 8.95 -12.41 -3.12
C ALA A 123 9.78 -12.45 -4.41
N SER A 124 9.13 -12.70 -5.55
CA SER A 124 9.78 -12.72 -6.88
C SER A 124 10.38 -11.35 -7.25
N LEU A 125 9.69 -10.27 -6.86
CA LEU A 125 10.11 -8.89 -7.15
C LEU A 125 10.93 -8.27 -6.01
N HIS A 126 11.27 -9.03 -4.96
CA HIS A 126 11.97 -8.56 -3.77
C HIS A 126 11.36 -7.29 -3.12
N CYS A 127 10.04 -7.18 -3.19
CA CYS A 127 9.30 -6.03 -2.68
C CYS A 127 8.74 -6.33 -1.27
N PRO A 128 8.70 -5.34 -0.37
CA PRO A 128 7.97 -5.46 0.89
C PRO A 128 6.48 -5.71 0.66
N LEU A 129 5.90 -6.52 1.55
CA LEU A 129 4.47 -6.82 1.58
C LEU A 129 3.90 -6.38 2.94
N LEU A 130 3.04 -5.37 2.92
CA LEU A 130 2.36 -4.83 4.09
C LEU A 130 0.91 -5.29 4.09
N PHE A 131 0.33 -5.38 5.29
CA PHE A 131 -1.07 -5.74 5.45
C PHE A 131 -1.75 -4.56 6.12
N ALA A 132 -2.84 -4.11 5.53
CA ALA A 132 -3.63 -3.03 6.05
C ALA A 132 -5.07 -3.50 6.20
N GLU A 133 -5.72 -3.04 7.26
CA GLU A 133 -7.13 -3.32 7.50
C GLU A 133 -7.81 -1.98 7.74
N ASP A 134 -8.84 -1.70 6.95
CA ASP A 134 -9.70 -0.53 7.14
C ASP A 134 -10.75 -0.89 8.19
N GLN A 135 -10.79 -0.16 9.30
CA GLN A 135 -11.78 -0.41 10.34
C GLN A 135 -13.14 0.15 9.93
N VAL A 136 -13.82 -0.49 8.99
CA VAL A 136 -15.28 -0.40 8.94
C VAL A 136 -15.80 -1.22 10.11
N CYS A 137 -16.31 -0.53 11.13
CA CYS A 137 -16.94 -1.14 12.28
C CYS A 137 -18.23 -1.87 11.83
N SER A 138 -18.11 -3.09 11.30
CA SER A 138 -19.22 -4.02 11.25
C SER A 138 -19.21 -4.84 12.54
N SER A 139 -20.08 -4.42 13.44
CA SER A 139 -20.45 -5.10 14.68
C SER A 139 -20.58 -6.63 14.50
N LEU A 140 -20.09 -7.35 15.51
CA LEU A 140 -20.24 -8.79 15.80
C LEU A 140 -19.34 -9.72 14.98
N GLU A 141 -18.15 -10.00 15.49
CA GLU A 141 -17.87 -11.29 16.14
C GLU A 141 -16.76 -11.11 17.19
N GLU A 142 -17.16 -11.22 18.45
CA GLU A 142 -16.25 -11.51 19.55
C GLU A 142 -15.61 -12.88 19.31
N CYS A 143 -14.29 -12.95 19.41
CA CYS A 143 -13.61 -14.17 19.85
C CYS A 143 -12.45 -13.81 20.78
N PRO A 144 -12.25 -14.58 21.86
CA PRO A 144 -11.57 -14.12 23.06
C PRO A 144 -10.05 -14.24 22.91
N SER A 145 -9.33 -13.16 23.21
CA SER A 145 -7.95 -13.31 23.67
C SER A 145 -7.78 -12.53 24.96
N GLN A 146 -7.46 -13.29 26.00
CA GLN A 146 -7.30 -12.84 27.37
C GLN A 146 -6.17 -11.80 27.46
N GLY A 147 -6.47 -10.71 28.17
CA GLY A 147 -5.58 -10.04 29.10
C GLY A 147 -4.27 -9.44 28.57
N ALA A 148 -4.26 -8.13 28.35
CA ALA A 148 -3.30 -7.25 29.03
C ALA A 148 -3.72 -5.79 28.88
N THR A 149 -3.57 -5.09 29.99
CA THR A 149 -3.99 -3.73 30.34
C THR A 149 -3.32 -2.59 29.57
N ASN A 150 -4.10 -1.51 29.41
CA ASN A 150 -3.74 -0.08 29.46
C ASN A 150 -2.91 0.54 28.32
N SER A 151 -3.56 1.35 27.47
CA SER A 151 -3.67 2.82 27.63
C SER A 151 -3.99 3.45 26.28
N THR A 152 -5.21 3.95 26.13
CA THR A 152 -5.73 4.53 24.88
C THR A 152 -5.16 5.93 24.65
N VAL A 153 -4.36 6.06 23.60
CA VAL A 153 -4.10 7.31 22.88
C VAL A 153 -4.62 7.09 21.46
N PRO A 154 -5.41 7.98 20.85
CA PRO A 154 -5.85 7.81 19.47
C PRO A 154 -4.67 8.16 18.56
N GLY A 155 -4.19 7.18 17.80
CA GLY A 155 -3.07 7.30 16.88
C GLY A 155 -2.84 5.95 16.22
N ILE A 156 -2.44 5.96 14.95
CA ILE A 156 -2.24 4.78 14.09
C ILE A 156 -1.50 3.68 14.86
N THR A 157 -2.20 2.64 15.29
CA THR A 157 -1.57 1.51 15.96
C THR A 157 -0.92 0.60 14.92
N SER A 158 0.41 0.73 14.78
CA SER A 158 1.22 -0.29 14.10
C SER A 158 1.35 -1.50 15.01
N ALA A 159 0.80 -2.65 14.59
CA ALA A 159 1.02 -3.92 15.28
C ALA A 159 2.04 -4.73 14.48
N CYS A 160 3.25 -4.88 15.02
CA CYS A 160 4.32 -5.66 14.41
C CYS A 160 4.17 -7.12 14.85
N MET A 161 3.51 -7.96 14.05
CA MET A 161 3.43 -9.40 14.33
C MET A 161 4.66 -10.11 13.77
N HIS A 162 5.49 -10.67 14.65
CA HIS A 162 6.57 -11.57 14.28
C HIS A 162 5.99 -12.97 14.01
N GLN A 163 5.61 -13.25 12.77
CA GLN A 163 5.37 -14.62 12.33
C GLN A 163 6.60 -15.13 11.60
N ARG A 164 7.15 -16.27 12.09
CA ARG A 164 8.41 -16.89 11.66
C ARG A 164 8.54 -16.97 10.14
N THR A 165 9.13 -15.95 9.52
CA THR A 165 9.97 -15.88 8.31
C THR A 165 9.90 -14.54 7.58
N HIS A 166 8.94 -13.66 7.87
CA HIS A 166 8.88 -12.32 7.29
C HIS A 166 8.27 -11.32 8.29
N THR A 167 8.88 -10.14 8.44
CA THR A 167 8.36 -9.04 9.26
C THR A 167 7.04 -8.56 8.66
N LEU A 168 5.94 -8.86 9.34
CA LEU A 168 4.59 -8.45 8.96
C LEU A 168 4.26 -7.14 9.68
N LEU A 169 4.23 -6.03 8.94
CA LEU A 169 3.72 -4.76 9.46
C LEU A 169 2.21 -4.70 9.18
N ILE A 170 1.41 -4.72 10.24
CA ILE A 170 -0.03 -4.45 10.14
C ILE A 170 -0.25 -2.97 10.39
N VAL A 171 -0.73 -2.25 9.37
CA VAL A 171 -1.14 -0.86 9.48
C VAL A 171 -2.64 -0.83 9.78
N ARG A 172 -3.03 -0.40 10.98
CA ARG A 172 -4.43 -0.11 11.31
C ARG A 172 -4.68 1.39 11.16
N LEU A 173 -5.48 1.75 10.16
CA LEU A 173 -6.01 3.11 10.03
C LEU A 173 -7.29 3.19 10.87
N SER A 174 -7.36 4.19 11.76
CA SER A 174 -8.57 4.48 12.53
C SER A 174 -9.15 5.78 11.98
N SER A 175 -10.32 5.71 11.36
CA SER A 175 -11.08 6.90 10.98
C SER A 175 -11.77 7.46 12.23
N GLN A 176 -11.56 8.74 12.55
CA GLN A 176 -12.21 9.44 13.68
C GLN A 176 -13.60 9.96 13.30
#